data_AF-A0A067P3S3-F1
#
_entry.id   AF-A0A067P3S3-F1
#
_cell.length_a   1.000
_cell.length_b   1.000
_cell.length_c   1.000
_cell.angle_alpha   90.00
_cell.angle_beta   90.00
_cell.angle_gamma   90.00
#
_symmetry.space_group_name_H-M   'P 1'
#
loop_
_entity.id
_entity.type
_entity.pdbx_description
1 polymer ?
#
loop_
_entity_poly.entity_id
_entity_poly.type
_entity_poly.pdbx_seq_one_letter_code
_entity_poly.pdbx_strand_id
1 'polypeptide(L)'
;ILLQNYNLPADIRTHLEHLICVGVIPGPRGPKDLESFMAPFDDECARFARGVETYDAQENEVFLLHGYDLFGQGDIIAIEKLLGLKGH
;
A
#
# COMPACT_ATOMS: atom_id res chain seq x y z
N ILE A 1 -2.33 -6.44 3.21
CA ILE A 1 -2.03 -5.23 2.43
C ILE A 1 -0.68 -5.46 1.78
N LEU A 2 -0.68 -5.59 0.46
CA LEU A 2 0.52 -5.77 -0.36
C LEU A 2 0.63 -4.54 -1.26
N LEU A 3 1.83 -3.96 -1.34
CA LEU A 3 2.11 -2.84 -2.21
C LEU A 3 2.92 -3.32 -3.42
N GLN A 4 2.51 -2.84 -4.60
CA GLN A 4 3.24 -3.03 -5.83
C GLN A 4 4.06 -1.77 -6.15
N ASN A 5 5.37 -1.94 -6.35
CA ASN A 5 6.23 -0.84 -6.78
C ASN A 5 6.14 -0.64 -8.29
N TYR A 6 5.47 0.44 -8.71
CA TYR A 6 5.33 0.78 -10.13
C TYR A 6 6.60 1.32 -10.79
N ASN A 7 7.65 1.63 -10.02
CA ASN A 7 8.97 1.99 -10.56
C ASN A 7 9.74 0.77 -11.07
N LEU A 8 9.27 -0.45 -10.77
CA LEU A 8 9.83 -1.68 -11.31
C LEU A 8 9.24 -2.03 -12.70
N PRO A 9 10.02 -2.71 -13.56
CA PRO A 9 9.54 -3.25 -14.82
C PRO A 9 8.27 -4.12 -14.67
N ALA A 10 7.43 -4.09 -15.72
CA ALA A 10 6.11 -4.71 -15.70
C ALA A 10 6.13 -6.25 -15.55
N ASP A 11 7.21 -6.86 -16.00
CA ASP A 11 7.50 -8.29 -15.95
C ASP A 11 7.88 -8.78 -14.54
N ILE A 12 8.35 -7.90 -13.65
CA ILE A 12 8.81 -8.32 -12.30
C ILE A 12 7.97 -7.74 -11.15
N ARG A 13 7.28 -6.61 -11.35
CA ARG A 13 6.57 -5.90 -10.26
C ARG A 13 5.39 -6.65 -9.63
N THR A 14 4.93 -7.74 -10.25
CA THR A 14 3.88 -8.62 -9.73
C THR A 14 4.43 -9.86 -9.03
N HIS A 15 5.74 -10.12 -9.14
CA HIS A 15 6.35 -11.26 -8.48
C HIS A 15 6.41 -11.06 -6.97
N LEU A 16 6.18 -12.14 -6.22
CA LEU A 16 6.02 -12.08 -4.77
C LEU A 16 7.25 -11.49 -4.06
N GLU A 17 8.46 -11.76 -4.56
CA GLU A 17 9.72 -11.24 -4.03
C GLU A 17 9.87 -9.71 -4.18
N HIS A 18 9.10 -9.09 -5.06
CA HIS A 18 9.10 -7.64 -5.30
C HIS A 18 7.89 -6.93 -4.67
N LEU A 19 6.98 -7.66 -4.02
CA LEU A 19 5.84 -7.08 -3.31
C LEU A 19 6.23 -6.70 -1.88
N ILE A 20 5.77 -5.54 -1.43
CA ILE A 20 6.03 -5.05 -0.08
C ILE A 20 4.81 -5.38 0.79
N CYS A 21 4.98 -6.26 1.78
CA CYS A 21 3.93 -6.59 2.74
C CYS A 21 3.95 -5.59 3.91
N VAL A 22 2.92 -4.74 3.98
CA VAL A 22 2.82 -3.68 5.01
C VAL A 22 1.75 -3.95 6.05
N GLY A 23 0.93 -4.99 5.86
CA GLY A 23 -0.08 -5.35 6.84
C GLY A 23 -0.75 -6.69 6.55
N VAL A 24 -1.18 -7.38 7.61
CA VAL A 24 -1.92 -8.65 7.50
C VAL A 24 -3.27 -8.47 8.18
N ILE A 25 -4.34 -8.76 7.43
CA ILE A 25 -5.70 -8.72 7.96
C ILE A 25 -6.07 -10.14 8.43
N PRO A 26 -6.40 -10.35 9.71
CA PRO A 26 -6.65 -11.68 10.25
C PRO A 26 -7.95 -12.32 9.72
N GLY A 27 -7.94 -13.64 9.54
CA GLY A 27 -9.12 -14.47 9.20
C GLY A 27 -9.59 -15.34 10.38
N PRO A 28 -10.75 -16.03 10.30
CA PRO A 28 -11.56 -16.31 9.10
C PRO A 28 -12.74 -15.36 8.87
N ARG A 29 -13.16 -14.63 9.91
CA ARG A 29 -14.19 -13.59 9.80
C ARG A 29 -13.44 -12.29 9.52
N GLY A 30 -13.40 -11.89 8.26
CA GLY A 30 -12.74 -10.65 7.84
C GLY A 30 -13.20 -9.44 8.68
N PRO A 31 -12.43 -8.35 8.66
CA PRO A 31 -12.66 -7.22 9.55
C PRO A 31 -14.03 -6.63 9.30
N LYS A 32 -14.75 -6.33 10.39
CA LYS A 32 -16.04 -5.63 10.33
C LYS A 32 -15.87 -4.22 9.75
N ASP A 33 -14.76 -3.60 10.11
CA ASP A 33 -14.35 -2.28 9.66
C ASP A 33 -12.99 -2.45 8.98
N LEU A 34 -12.99 -2.47 7.64
CA LEU A 34 -11.77 -2.54 6.84
C LEU A 34 -10.96 -1.24 6.94
N GLU A 35 -11.64 -0.10 7.07
CA GLU A 35 -10.99 1.22 7.18
C GLU A 35 -10.11 1.29 8.43
N SER A 36 -10.53 0.68 9.54
CA SER A 36 -9.68 0.61 10.75
C SER A 36 -8.31 -0.06 10.52
N PHE A 37 -8.21 -0.98 9.55
CA PHE A 37 -6.96 -1.63 9.16
C PHE A 37 -6.18 -0.83 8.12
N MET A 38 -6.88 -0.02 7.30
CA MET A 38 -6.28 0.79 6.25
C MET A 38 -5.81 2.16 6.77
N ALA A 39 -6.41 2.69 7.83
CA ALA A 39 -6.11 4.03 8.36
C ALA A 39 -4.60 4.27 8.63
N PRO A 40 -3.84 3.34 9.25
CA PRO A 40 -2.40 3.54 9.42
C PRO A 40 -1.65 3.62 8.08
N PHE A 41 -2.09 2.86 7.09
CA PHE A 41 -1.50 2.89 5.75
C PHE A 41 -1.84 4.22 5.03
N ASP A 42 -3.08 4.69 5.12
CA ASP A 42 -3.51 5.95 4.54
C ASP A 42 -2.75 7.15 5.12
N ASP A 43 -2.52 7.17 6.44
CA ASP A 43 -1.71 8.19 7.11
C ASP A 43 -0.26 8.19 6.60
N GLU A 44 0.36 7.02 6.42
CA GLU A 44 1.71 6.89 5.85
C GLU A 44 1.74 7.35 4.39
N CYS A 45 0.75 6.99 3.57
CA CYS A 45 0.61 7.48 2.19
C CYS A 45 0.49 9.01 2.13
N ALA A 46 -0.28 9.61 3.05
CA ALA A 46 -0.40 11.06 3.13
C ALA A 46 0.92 11.74 3.51
N ARG A 47 1.77 11.09 4.33
CA ARG A 47 3.13 11.56 4.63
C ARG A 47 4.04 11.44 3.41
N PHE A 48 4.01 10.31 2.72
CA PHE A 48 4.76 10.11 1.46
C PHE A 48 4.40 11.13 0.39
N ALA A 49 3.12 11.49 0.26
CA ALA A 49 2.68 12.49 -0.70
C ALA A 49 3.24 13.90 -0.41
N ARG A 50 3.54 14.21 0.86
CA ARG A 50 4.22 15.46 1.27
C ARG A 50 5.74 15.40 1.14
N GLY A 51 6.28 14.19 0.99
CA GLY A 51 7.71 13.92 0.99
C GLY A 51 8.22 13.52 2.38
N VAL A 52 9.04 12.47 2.42
CA VAL A 52 9.71 11.99 3.63
C VAL A 52 11.22 12.05 3.41
N GLU A 53 11.94 12.74 4.31
CA GLU A 53 13.40 12.77 4.28
C GLU A 53 13.96 11.35 4.37
N THR A 54 14.72 10.95 3.36
CA THR A 54 15.26 9.62 3.20
C THR A 54 16.74 9.73 2.87
N TYR A 55 17.54 8.91 3.53
CA TYR A 55 18.98 8.85 3.30
C TYR A 55 19.29 7.84 2.18
N ASP A 56 19.98 8.29 1.14
CA ASP A 56 20.54 7.45 0.10
C ASP A 56 21.97 7.05 0.47
N ALA A 57 22.19 5.76 0.72
CA ALA A 57 23.51 5.24 1.07
C ALA A 57 24.46 5.15 -0.13
N GLN A 58 23.95 5.14 -1.36
CA GLN A 58 24.77 5.07 -2.58
C GLN A 58 25.37 6.45 -2.89
N GLU A 59 24.54 7.49 -2.88
CA GLU A 59 24.96 8.86 -3.17
C GLU A 59 25.42 9.63 -1.92
N ASN A 60 25.23 9.03 -0.73
CA ASN A 60 25.60 9.60 0.58
C ASN A 60 24.96 10.99 0.81
N GLU A 61 23.68 11.11 0.47
CA GLU A 61 22.90 12.34 0.61
C GLU A 61 21.50 12.07 1.17
N VAL A 62 20.87 13.12 1.70
CA VAL A 62 19.47 13.08 2.11
C VAL A 62 18.64 13.70 0.99
N PHE A 63 17.61 12.98 0.56
CA PHE A 63 16.65 13.45 -0.43
C PHE A 63 15.22 13.34 0.10
N LEU A 64 14.30 14.04 -0.54
CA LEU A 64 12.88 14.01 -0.19
C LEU A 64 12.17 12.94 -1.04
N LEU A 65 11.91 11.77 -0.44
CA LEU A 65 11.23 10.67 -1.10
C LEU A 65 9.73 10.93 -1.14
N HIS A 66 9.17 10.90 -2.35
CA HIS A 66 7.72 10.98 -2.56
C HIS A 66 7.19 9.63 -3.02
N GLY A 67 6.00 9.28 -2.53
CA GLY A 67 5.26 8.09 -2.93
C GLY A 67 3.79 8.42 -3.08
N TYR A 68 3.14 7.81 -4.07
CA TYR A 68 1.73 8.03 -4.39
C TYR A 68 1.05 6.68 -4.56
N ASP A 69 -0.10 6.51 -3.90
CA ASP A 69 -0.98 5.40 -4.20
C ASP A 69 -1.71 5.68 -5.52
N LEU A 70 -1.62 4.73 -6.45
CA LEU A 70 -2.15 4.88 -7.81
C LEU A 70 -3.44 4.07 -7.99
N PHE A 71 -3.45 2.83 -7.48
CA PHE A 71 -4.52 1.87 -7.76
C PHE A 71 -4.72 0.92 -6.57
N GLY A 72 -5.95 0.85 -6.08
CA GLY A 72 -6.41 -0.25 -5.24
C GLY A 72 -6.73 -1.48 -6.10
N GLN A 73 -6.06 -2.60 -5.84
CA GLN A 73 -6.28 -3.88 -6.54
C GLN A 73 -6.80 -4.95 -5.57
N GLY A 74 -7.66 -5.82 -6.08
CA GLY A 74 -8.23 -6.93 -5.32
C GLY A 74 -9.18 -7.76 -6.17
N ASP A 75 -9.58 -8.91 -5.66
CA ASP A 75 -10.73 -9.62 -6.24
C ASP A 75 -12.03 -8.80 -6.06
N ILE A 76 -13.10 -9.22 -6.72
CA ILE A 76 -14.38 -8.49 -6.68
C ILE A 76 -14.90 -8.30 -5.25
N ILE A 77 -14.67 -9.27 -4.35
CA ILE A 77 -15.14 -9.20 -2.96
C ILE A 77 -14.32 -8.18 -2.16
N ALA A 78 -13.00 -8.13 -2.38
CA ALA A 78 -12.12 -7.17 -1.74
C ALA A 78 -12.42 -5.74 -2.21
N ILE A 79 -12.64 -5.54 -3.51
CA ILE A 79 -12.98 -4.23 -4.08
C ILE A 79 -14.36 -3.77 -3.61
N GLU A 80 -15.36 -4.66 -3.54
CA GLU A 80 -16.68 -4.33 -2.96
C GLU A 80 -16.57 -3.78 -1.53
N LYS A 81 -15.68 -4.34 -0.71
CA LYS A 81 -15.44 -3.88 0.67
C LYS A 81 -14.68 -2.56 0.70
N LEU A 82 -13.65 -2.42 -0.13
CA LEU A 82 -12.84 -1.20 -0.20
C LEU A 82 -13.66 0.01 -0.68
N LEU A 83 -14.61 -0.21 -1.58
CA LEU A 83 -15.52 0.84 -2.08
C LEU A 83 -16.73 1.08 -1.17
N GLY A 84 -16.87 0.36 -0.06
CA GLY A 84 -18.05 0.45 0.82
C GLY A 84 -19.36 0.00 0.15
N LEU A 85 -19.30 -0.74 -0.96
CA LEU A 85 -20.48 -1.19 -1.72
C LEU A 85 -21.23 -2.33 -1.02
N LYS A 86 -20.56 -3.04 -0.12
CA LYS A 86 -21.19 -3.92 0.87
C LYS A 86 -21.20 -3.22 2.22
N GLY A 87 -22.36 -2.66 2.56
CA GLY A 87 -22.64 -2.19 3.92
C GLY A 87 -23.01 -3.37 4.83
N HIS A 88 -22.41 -3.39 6.03
CA HIS A 88 -22.73 -4.20 7.21
C HIS A 88 -22.98 -5.71 7.03
#